data_AF-A0A971W1W3-F1
#
_entry.id   AF-A0A971W1W3-F1
#
_cell.length_a   1.000
_cell.length_b   1.000
_cell.length_c   1.000
_cell.angle_alpha   90.00
_cell.angle_beta   90.00
_cell.angle_gamma   90.00
#
_symmetry.space_group_name_H-M   'P 1'
#
loop_
_entity.id
_entity.type
_entity.pdbx_description
1 polymer ?
#
loop_
_entity_poly.entity_id
_entity_poly.type
_entity_poly.pdbx_seq_one_letter_code
_entity_poly.pdbx_strand_id
1 'polypeptide(L)' 'METNNDSLIVISQTMGLIESRILENKLLGKIMKASEGDIFFLKEQFGEEAVIMGMEIVEAYTSLHRLVTKLKKEN' A
#
# COMPACT_ATOMS: atom_id res chain seq x y z
N MET A 1 -3.51 10.39 -28.63
CA MET A 1 -3.15 9.15 -27.92
C MET A 1 -2.07 9.37 -26.85
N GLU A 2 -1.45 10.56 -26.73
CA GLU A 2 -0.38 10.81 -25.75
C GLU A 2 -0.85 11.04 -24.30
N THR A 3 -2.05 11.59 -24.09
CA THR A 3 -2.56 12.00 -22.76
C THR A 3 -2.78 10.85 -21.77
N ASN A 4 -3.06 9.63 -22.25
CA ASN A 4 -3.30 8.47 -21.39
C ASN A 4 -1.98 7.95 -20.77
N ASN A 5 -0.87 8.07 -21.50
CA ASN A 5 0.44 7.66 -20.98
C ASN A 5 0.93 8.62 -19.90
N ASP A 6 0.77 9.93 -20.09
CA ASP A 6 1.16 10.93 -19.09
C ASP A 6 0.39 10.75 -17.78
N SER A 7 -0.91 10.47 -17.86
CA SER A 7 -1.74 10.19 -16.69
C SER A 7 -1.30 8.92 -15.96
N LEU A 8 -0.99 7.84 -16.67
CA LEU A 8 -0.49 6.59 -16.07
C LEU A 8 0.90 6.75 -15.44
N ILE A 9 1.76 7.61 -16.02
CA ILE A 9 3.06 7.95 -15.44
C ILE A 9 2.87 8.67 -14.10
N VAL A 10 2.03 9.71 -14.05
CA VAL A 10 1.74 10.46 -12.82
C VAL A 10 1.15 9.57 -11.74
N ILE A 11 0.19 8.71 -12.11
CA ILE A 11 -0.39 7.71 -11.19
C ILE A 11 0.71 6.78 -10.65
N SER A 12 1.61 6.30 -11.51
CA SER A 12 2.71 5.42 -11.09
C SER A 12 3.68 6.07 -10.12
N GLN A 13 4.05 7.33 -10.38
CA GLN A 13 4.92 8.10 -9.50
C GLN A 13 4.25 8.31 -8.14
N THR A 14 2.96 8.66 -8.14
CA THR A 14 2.17 8.82 -6.93
C THR A 14 2.09 7.52 -6.13
N MET A 15 1.92 6.38 -6.80
CA MET A 15 1.95 5.07 -6.16
C MET A 15 3.28 4.78 -5.47
N GLY A 16 4.41 5.09 -6.11
CA GLY A 16 5.74 4.93 -5.50
C GLY A 16 5.95 5.81 -4.27
N LEU A 17 5.40 7.04 -4.27
CA LEU A 17 5.44 7.92 -3.10
C LEU A 17 4.63 7.34 -1.94
N ILE A 18 3.44 6.81 -2.20
CA ILE A 18 2.60 6.18 -1.18
C ILE A 18 3.31 4.94 -0.61
N GLU A 19 3.89 4.11 -1.47
CA GLU A 19 4.64 2.93 -1.07
C GLU A 19 5.81 3.27 -0.14
N SER A 20 6.63 4.27 -0.49
CA SER A 20 7.72 4.76 0.36
C SER A 20 7.21 5.19 1.73
N ARG A 21 6.09 5.92 1.81
CA ARG A 21 5.51 6.33 3.10
C ARG A 21 5.01 5.17 3.94
N ILE A 22 4.43 4.14 3.32
CA ILE A 22 4.02 2.92 4.01
C ILE A 22 5.24 2.20 4.58
N LEU A 23 6.28 1.99 3.76
CA LEU A 23 7.48 1.24 4.14
C LEU A 23 8.34 1.97 5.19
N GLU A 24 8.41 3.29 5.13
CA GLU A 24 9.11 4.13 6.12
C GLU A 24 8.38 4.20 7.46
N ASN A 25 7.06 4.00 7.47
CA ASN A 25 6.27 4.01 8.70
C ASN A 25 6.52 2.74 9.53
N LYS A 26 6.85 2.92 10.81
CA LYS A 26 7.22 1.84 11.73
C LYS A 26 6.14 0.77 11.90
N LEU A 27 4.86 1.13 11.85
CA LEU A 27 3.74 0.18 11.96
C LEU A 27 3.35 -0.34 10.58
N LEU A 28 3.06 0.55 9.63
CA LEU A 28 2.54 0.16 8.32
C LEU A 28 3.53 -0.70 7.52
N GLY A 29 4.83 -0.39 7.60
CA GLY A 29 5.87 -1.18 6.94
C GLY A 29 6.03 -2.58 7.54
N LYS A 30 5.69 -2.76 8.83
CA LYS A 30 5.62 -4.09 9.46
C LYS A 30 4.36 -4.83 9.01
N ILE A 31 3.20 -4.17 8.99
CA ILE A 31 1.94 -4.76 8.51
C ILE A 31 2.08 -5.23 7.05
N MET A 32 2.70 -4.43 6.18
CA MET A 32 2.91 -4.77 4.77
C MET A 32 3.76 -6.03 4.55
N LYS A 33 4.54 -6.46 5.55
CA LYS A 33 5.41 -7.65 5.51
C LYS A 33 4.94 -8.76 6.46
N ALA A 34 3.87 -8.55 7.20
CA ALA A 34 3.42 -9.42 8.27
C ALA A 34 2.77 -10.69 7.70
N SER A 35 3.07 -11.83 8.32
CA SER A 35 2.21 -13.01 8.26
C SER A 35 1.00 -12.85 9.20
N GLU A 36 -0.01 -13.71 9.07
CA GLU A 36 -1.18 -13.70 9.99
C GLU A 36 -0.77 -13.81 11.47
N GLY A 37 0.28 -14.59 11.78
CA GLY A 37 0.80 -14.72 13.14
C GLY A 37 1.48 -13.46 13.67
N ASP A 38 2.09 -12.65 12.80
CA ASP A 38 2.76 -11.41 13.20
C ASP A 38 1.76 -10.32 13.60
N ILE A 39 0.55 -10.34 13.03
CA ILE A 39 -0.50 -9.35 13.32
C ILE A 39 -0.90 -9.38 14.80
N PHE A 40 -0.98 -10.56 15.42
CA PHE A 40 -1.27 -10.68 16.84
C PHE A 40 -0.25 -9.91 17.69
N PHE A 41 1.04 -10.13 17.46
CA PHE A 41 2.11 -9.43 18.18
C PHE A 41 2.13 -7.92 17.91
N LEU A 42 1.77 -7.50 16.70
CA LEU A 42 1.65 -6.07 16.39
C LEU A 42 0.53 -5.41 17.19
N LYS A 43 -0.61 -6.09 17.41
CA LYS A 43 -1.70 -5.57 18.24
C LYS A 43 -1.26 -5.35 19.68
N GLU A 44 -0.46 -6.26 20.25
CA GLU A 44 0.12 -6.09 21.58
C GLU A 44 1.10 -4.90 21.65
N GLN A 45 1.91 -4.67 20.61
CA GLN A 45 2.93 -3.62 20.59
C GLN A 45 2.41 -2.21 20.30
N PHE A 46 1.41 -2.10 19.41
CA PHE A 46 0.95 -0.82 18.86
C PHE A 46 -0.50 -0.49 19.24
N GLY A 47 -1.23 -1.43 19.82
CA GLY A 47 -2.66 -1.32 20.10
C GLY A 47 -3.51 -1.83 18.94
N GLU A 48 -4.62 -2.49 19.28
CA GLU A 48 -5.48 -3.16 18.30
C GLU A 48 -6.06 -2.20 17.25
N GLU A 49 -6.60 -1.07 17.67
CA GLU A 49 -7.21 -0.08 16.76
C GLU A 49 -6.22 0.47 15.74
N ALA A 50 -4.98 0.78 16.18
CA ALA A 50 -3.94 1.27 15.31
C ALA A 50 -3.52 0.24 14.26
N VAL A 51 -3.46 -1.05 14.65
CA VAL A 51 -3.15 -2.14 13.73
C VAL A 51 -4.27 -2.37 12.73
N ILE A 52 -5.53 -2.36 13.17
CA ILE A 52 -6.69 -2.51 12.27
C ILE A 52 -6.70 -1.39 11.23
N MET A 53 -6.56 -0.14 11.65
CA MET A 53 -6.48 1.00 10.73
C MET A 53 -5.26 0.88 9.79
N GLY A 54 -4.13 0.40 10.30
CA GLY A 54 -2.94 0.18 9.49
C GLY A 54 -3.14 -0.92 8.43
N MET A 55 -3.89 -1.97 8.75
CA MET A 55 -4.26 -3.01 7.79
C MET A 55 -5.16 -2.46 6.69
N GLU A 56 -6.16 -1.64 7.02
CA GLU A 56 -7.04 -0.99 6.04
C GLU A 56 -6.24 -0.12 5.06
N ILE A 57 -5.27 0.66 5.55
CA ILE A 57 -4.40 1.50 4.72
C ILE A 57 -3.57 0.64 3.75
N VAL A 58 -2.96 -0.44 4.24
CA VAL A 58 -2.13 -1.36 3.43
C VAL A 58 -2.97 -2.11 2.40
N GLU A 59 -4.19 -2.52 2.75
CA GLU A 59 -5.12 -3.16 1.83
C GLU A 59 -5.59 -2.21 0.72
N ALA A 60 -5.91 -0.97 1.06
CA ALA A 60 -6.27 0.06 0.09
C ALA A 60 -5.12 0.32 -0.91
N TYR A 61 -3.88 0.46 -0.41
CA TYR A 61 -2.70 0.58 -1.26
C TYR A 61 -2.53 -0.63 -2.20
N THR A 62 -2.64 -1.85 -1.66
CA THR A 62 -2.47 -3.09 -2.44
C THR A 62 -3.52 -3.21 -3.55
N SER A 63 -4.77 -2.86 -3.24
CA SER A 63 -5.86 -2.85 -4.21
C SER A 63 -5.62 -1.85 -5.34
N LEU A 64 -5.17 -0.63 -4.99
CA LEU A 64 -4.83 0.39 -5.97
C LEU A 64 -3.62 0.00 -6.83
N HIS A 65 -2.57 -0.55 -6.21
CA HIS A 65 -1.39 -1.05 -6.92
C HIS A 65 -1.74 -2.12 -7.94
N ARG A 66 -2.63 -3.06 -7.58
CA ARG A 66 -3.14 -4.08 -8.50
C ARG A 66 -3.90 -3.47 -9.67
N LEU A 67 -4.76 -2.47 -9.42
CA LEU A 67 -5.51 -1.78 -10.47
C LEU A 67 -4.57 -1.07 -11.46
N VAL A 68 -3.62 -0.29 -10.95
CA VAL A 68 -2.64 0.43 -11.79
C VAL A 68 -1.80 -0.54 -12.61
N THR A 69 -1.40 -1.67 -12.03
CA THR A 69 -0.64 -2.71 -12.75
C THR A 69 -1.45 -3.31 -13.90
N LYS A 70 -2.77 -3.50 -13.76
CA LYS A 70 -3.63 -3.97 -14.85
C LYS A 70 -3.75 -2.93 -15.96
N LEU A 71 -3.99 -1.66 -15.60
CA LEU A 71 -4.10 -0.56 -16.58
C LEU A 71 -2.83 -0.39 -17.42
N LYS A 72 -1.64 -0.68 -16.86
CA LYS A 72 -0.37 -0.67 -17.61
C LYS A 72 -0.19 -1.84 -18.58
N LYS A 73 -0.86 -2.97 -18.35
CA LYS A 73 -0.78 -4.15 -19.22
C LYS A 73 -1.80 -4.11 -20.36
N GLU A 74 -2.89 -3.37 -20.17
CA GLU A 74 -3.99 -3.23 -21.14
C GLU A 74 -3.80 -2.04 -22.11
N ASN A 75 -2.84 -1.15 -21.85
CA ASN A 75 -2.41 -0.07 -22.77
C ASN A 75 -1.03 -0.39 -23.38
#